data_AF-A0A9D1ILR2-F1
#
_entry.id   AF-A0A9D1ILR2-F1
#
_cell.length_a   1.000
_cell.length_b   1.000
_cell.length_c   1.000
_cell.angle_alpha   90.00
_cell.angle_beta   90.00
_cell.angle_gamma   90.00
#
_symmetry.space_group_name_H-M   'P 1'
#
loop_
_entity.id
_entity.type
_entity.pdbx_description
1 polymer ?
#
loop_
_entity_poly.entity_id
_entity_poly.type
_entity_poly.pdbx_seq_one_letter_code
_entity_poly.pdbx_strand_id
1 'polypeptide(L)'
;MNNFFVKFLLEGNNHPSSGQVVFDSSDHIRFQNGQNVSGHNYGCNRRLVIEKNIQGDEGYTVTMYNLDGLHPLWQNNIQMAPKRMKIISVKGSIVEFRGFGYDENALAMGVPLEVATFENYGVVL
;
A
#
# COMPACT_ATOMS: atom_id res chain seq x y z
N MET A 1 -21.71 6.86 7.06
CA MET A 1 -21.04 5.61 7.48
C MET A 1 -19.87 5.99 8.35
N ASN A 2 -19.88 5.64 9.65
CA ASN A 2 -18.69 5.75 10.48
C ASN A 2 -17.67 4.77 9.91
N ASN A 3 -16.63 5.26 9.26
CA ASN A 3 -15.60 4.42 8.68
C ASN A 3 -14.68 3.92 9.80
N PHE A 4 -15.16 2.94 10.57
CA PHE A 4 -14.43 2.32 11.69
C PHE A 4 -13.02 1.86 11.28
N PHE A 5 -12.82 1.54 10.00
CA PHE A 5 -11.51 1.17 9.49
C PHE A 5 -10.51 2.34 9.46
N VAL A 6 -10.96 3.54 9.05
CA VAL A 6 -10.12 4.75 9.09
C VAL A 6 -9.69 5.08 10.51
N LYS A 7 -10.55 4.80 11.51
CA LYS A 7 -10.19 4.97 12.92
C LYS A 7 -8.95 4.13 13.29
N PHE A 8 -8.86 2.88 12.86
CA PHE A 8 -7.67 2.05 13.10
C PHE A 8 -6.41 2.65 12.49
N LEU A 9 -6.51 3.26 11.31
CA LEU A 9 -5.38 3.93 10.66
C LEU A 9 -4.91 5.15 11.46
N LEU A 10 -5.85 6.01 11.87
CA LEU A 10 -5.56 7.22 12.63
C LEU A 10 -5.10 6.95 14.07
N GLU A 11 -5.42 5.77 14.62
CA GLU A 11 -4.93 5.32 15.92
C GLU A 11 -3.57 4.60 15.82
N GLY A 12 -3.05 4.37 14.62
CA GLY A 12 -1.82 3.59 14.41
C GLY A 12 -1.97 2.12 14.80
N ASN A 13 -3.19 1.60 14.79
CA ASN A 13 -3.48 0.23 15.22
C ASN A 13 -3.10 -0.77 14.12
N ASN A 14 -2.05 -1.57 14.31
CA ASN A 14 -1.67 -2.63 13.37
C ASN A 14 -2.48 -3.93 13.50
N HIS A 15 -3.62 -3.93 14.19
CA HIS A 15 -4.50 -5.10 14.35
C HIS A 15 -5.97 -4.73 14.07
N PRO A 16 -6.31 -4.33 12.82
CA PRO A 16 -7.69 -4.04 12.47
C PRO A 16 -8.54 -5.32 12.54
N SER A 17 -9.76 -5.20 13.08
CA SER A 17 -10.66 -6.35 13.25
C SER A 17 -11.16 -6.90 11.90
N SER A 18 -11.62 -6.01 11.02
CA SER A 18 -12.05 -6.29 9.64
C SER A 18 -12.24 -4.99 8.86
N GLY A 19 -12.35 -5.10 7.53
CA GLY A 19 -12.70 -4.00 6.64
C GLY A 19 -11.57 -3.58 5.70
N GLN A 20 -11.85 -2.52 4.95
CA GLN A 20 -10.92 -1.89 4.03
C GLN A 20 -11.24 -0.40 3.92
N VAL A 21 -10.26 0.37 3.46
CA VAL A 21 -10.45 1.72 2.95
C VAL A 21 -9.81 1.84 1.56
N VAL A 22 -10.40 2.70 0.75
CA VAL A 22 -9.97 2.94 -0.63
C VAL A 22 -9.64 4.43 -0.75
N PHE A 23 -8.45 4.73 -1.22
CA PHE A 23 -7.97 6.08 -1.51
C PHE A 23 -7.74 6.20 -3.01
N ASP A 24 -8.53 7.05 -3.66
CA ASP A 24 -8.33 7.40 -5.06
C ASP A 24 -7.66 8.76 -5.14
N SER A 25 -6.59 8.85 -5.92
CA SER A 25 -5.88 10.10 -6.16
C SER A 25 -5.47 10.21 -7.62
N SER A 26 -5.57 11.42 -8.17
CA SER A 26 -5.04 11.77 -9.49
C SER A 26 -3.62 12.30 -9.46
N ASP A 27 -3.00 12.33 -8.26
CA ASP A 27 -1.63 12.81 -8.07
C ASP A 27 -0.90 11.99 -6.99
N HIS A 28 0.40 11.82 -7.18
CA HIS A 28 1.30 11.16 -6.23
C HIS A 28 2.74 11.59 -6.50
N ILE A 29 3.58 11.50 -5.48
CA ILE A 29 5.03 11.74 -5.58
C ILE A 29 5.75 10.42 -5.32
N ARG A 30 6.75 10.10 -6.15
CA ARG A 30 7.61 8.93 -5.94
C ARG A 30 8.88 9.33 -5.23
N PHE A 31 9.22 8.54 -4.23
CA PHE A 31 10.49 8.64 -3.53
C PHE A 31 11.31 7.37 -3.78
N GLN A 32 12.62 7.54 -3.97
CA GLN A 32 13.60 6.45 -3.98
C GLN A 32 14.75 6.86 -3.07
N ASN A 33 15.14 5.99 -2.14
CA ASN A 33 16.17 6.28 -1.14
C ASN A 33 15.93 7.61 -0.39
N GLY A 34 14.65 7.90 -0.07
CA GLY A 34 14.23 9.14 0.60
C GLY A 34 14.28 10.41 -0.27
N GLN A 35 14.71 10.31 -1.54
CA GLN A 35 14.75 11.44 -2.47
C GLN A 35 13.52 11.44 -3.38
N ASN A 36 12.94 12.61 -3.58
CA ASN A 36 11.88 12.79 -4.57
C ASN A 36 12.48 12.60 -5.99
N VAL A 37 11.95 11.63 -6.75
CA VAL A 37 12.47 11.29 -8.09
C VAL A 37 11.50 11.59 -9.23
N SER A 38 10.26 11.99 -8.93
CA SER A 38 9.26 12.25 -9.98
C SER A 38 8.69 13.66 -9.95
N GLY A 39 8.75 14.36 -8.82
CA GLY A 39 7.82 15.45 -8.56
C GLY A 39 6.37 14.95 -8.48
N HIS A 40 5.43 15.88 -8.59
CA HIS A 40 4.00 15.56 -8.71
C HIS A 40 3.69 14.87 -10.04
N ASN A 41 2.88 13.81 -9.98
CA ASN A 41 2.42 13.06 -11.14
C ASN A 41 0.94 13.38 -11.41
N TYR A 42 0.66 14.65 -11.70
CA TYR A 42 -0.70 15.11 -11.97
C TYR A 42 -1.36 14.34 -13.11
N GLY A 43 -2.63 13.98 -12.93
CA GLY A 43 -3.42 13.24 -13.92
C GLY A 43 -3.11 11.75 -13.99
N CYS A 44 -2.21 11.24 -13.15
CA CYS A 44 -1.93 9.80 -13.04
C CYS A 44 -2.83 9.18 -11.98
N ASN A 45 -3.98 8.64 -12.39
CA ASN A 45 -5.01 8.17 -11.48
C ASN A 45 -4.63 6.83 -10.85
N ARG A 46 -4.60 6.79 -9.52
CA ARG A 46 -4.30 5.60 -8.72
C ARG A 46 -5.35 5.36 -7.67
N ARG A 47 -5.56 4.08 -7.39
CA ARG A 47 -6.31 3.61 -6.23
C ARG A 47 -5.38 2.86 -5.31
N LEU A 48 -5.36 3.25 -4.04
CA LEU A 48 -4.76 2.51 -2.96
C LEU A 48 -5.88 1.82 -2.17
N VAL A 49 -5.85 0.50 -2.15
CA VAL A 49 -6.71 -0.31 -1.28
C VAL A 49 -5.88 -0.74 -0.09
N ILE A 50 -6.34 -0.39 1.10
CA ILE A 50 -5.76 -0.80 2.38
C ILE A 50 -6.80 -1.65 3.07
N GLU A 51 -6.48 -2.92 3.25
CA GLU A 51 -7.36 -3.90 3.88
C GLU A 51 -6.64 -4.59 5.04
N LYS A 52 -7.42 -5.23 5.91
CA LYS A 52 -6.83 -6.14 6.91
C LYS A 52 -5.89 -7.11 6.23
N ASN A 53 -4.74 -7.38 6.85
CA ASN A 53 -3.76 -8.32 6.30
C ASN A 53 -4.40 -9.65 5.89
N ILE A 54 -4.38 -9.93 4.58
CA ILE A 54 -5.04 -11.09 3.95
C ILE A 54 -4.36 -12.42 4.31
N GLN A 55 -3.10 -12.37 4.76
CA GLN A 55 -2.34 -13.54 5.16
C GLN A 55 -2.57 -13.94 6.62
N GLY A 56 -3.47 -13.24 7.32
CA GLY A 56 -3.55 -13.29 8.78
C GLY A 56 -2.44 -12.43 9.39
N ASP A 57 -2.49 -12.22 10.70
CA ASP A 57 -1.50 -11.48 11.49
C ASP A 57 -1.61 -9.94 11.50
N GLU A 58 -0.55 -9.31 12.01
CA GLU A 58 -0.37 -7.88 12.16
C GLU A 58 -0.32 -7.15 10.81
N GLY A 59 -0.71 -5.89 10.83
CA GLY A 59 -0.61 -4.94 9.75
C GLY A 59 -1.77 -5.03 8.77
N TYR A 60 -1.44 -4.67 7.54
CA TYR A 60 -2.36 -4.39 6.46
C TYR A 60 -1.86 -5.01 5.17
N THR A 61 -2.78 -5.35 4.28
CA THR A 61 -2.46 -5.56 2.88
C THR A 61 -2.71 -4.26 2.14
N VAL A 62 -1.68 -3.77 1.43
CA VAL A 62 -1.77 -2.54 0.64
C VAL A 62 -1.54 -2.87 -0.83
N THR A 63 -2.50 -2.49 -1.68
CA THR A 63 -2.47 -2.74 -3.11
C THR A 63 -2.67 -1.43 -3.88
N MET A 64 -1.84 -1.18 -4.89
CA MET A 64 -1.98 -0.01 -5.77
C MET A 64 -2.46 -0.44 -7.16
N TYR A 65 -3.57 0.13 -7.58
CA TYR A 65 -4.14 -0.04 -8.91
C TYR A 65 -3.90 1.22 -9.74
N ASN A 66 -3.61 1.01 -11.02
CA ASN A 66 -3.69 2.08 -12.00
C ASN A 66 -5.16 2.23 -12.45
N LEU A 67 -5.66 3.46 -12.49
CA LEU A 67 -7.03 3.76 -12.91
C LEU A 67 -7.07 4.33 -14.34
N ASP A 68 -5.91 4.62 -14.93
CA ASP A 68 -5.80 5.11 -16.29
C ASP A 68 -5.86 3.95 -17.31
N GLY A 69 -6.46 4.22 -18.47
CA GLY A 69 -6.58 3.28 -19.60
C GLY A 69 -7.97 2.64 -19.76
N LEU A 70 -8.21 2.01 -20.92
CA LEU A 70 -9.44 1.27 -21.21
C LEU A 70 -9.37 -0.12 -20.57
N HIS A 71 -10.11 -0.34 -19.48
CA HIS A 71 -10.15 -1.64 -18.80
C HIS A 71 -11.59 -2.21 -18.75
N PRO A 72 -11.90 -3.29 -19.49
CA PRO A 72 -13.21 -3.95 -19.40
C PRO A 72 -13.39 -4.74 -18.09
N LEU A 73 -12.31 -5.11 -17.39
CA LEU A 73 -12.31 -5.74 -16.07
C LEU A 73 -11.12 -5.20 -15.25
N TRP A 74 -11.39 -4.60 -14.09
CA TRP A 74 -10.40 -3.91 -13.22
C TRP A 74 -9.29 -4.81 -12.65
N GLN A 75 -9.49 -6.13 -12.64
CA GLN A 75 -8.62 -7.10 -11.97
C GLN A 75 -7.18 -7.14 -12.52
N ASN A 76 -6.94 -6.64 -13.73
CA ASN A 76 -5.66 -6.76 -14.44
C ASN A 76 -4.80 -5.48 -14.44
N ASN A 77 -5.22 -4.39 -13.79
CA ASN A 77 -4.42 -3.15 -13.72
C ASN A 77 -3.68 -2.99 -12.39
N ILE A 78 -3.16 -4.11 -11.86
CA ILE A 78 -2.31 -4.12 -10.68
C ILE A 78 -0.96 -3.53 -11.08
N GLN A 79 -0.66 -2.33 -10.58
CA GLN A 79 0.63 -1.68 -10.82
C GLN A 79 1.63 -1.98 -9.72
N MET A 80 1.12 -2.27 -8.53
CA MET A 80 1.91 -2.84 -7.43
C MET A 80 1.13 -4.01 -6.84
N ALA A 81 1.73 -5.20 -6.91
CA ALA A 81 1.19 -6.39 -6.26
C ALA A 81 0.93 -6.13 -4.76
N PRO A 82 -0.06 -6.81 -4.15
CA PRO A 82 -0.36 -6.65 -2.73
C PRO A 82 0.89 -6.82 -1.87
N LYS A 83 1.13 -5.88 -0.95
CA LYS A 83 2.26 -5.94 -0.01
C LYS A 83 1.75 -5.89 1.42
N ARG A 84 2.37 -6.70 2.28
CA ARG A 84 2.19 -6.62 3.72
C ARG A 84 2.86 -5.36 4.23
N MET A 85 2.12 -4.50 4.93
CA MET A 85 2.63 -3.25 5.50
C MET A 85 2.14 -3.02 6.94
N LYS A 86 2.93 -2.29 7.72
CA LYS A 86 2.59 -1.80 9.06
C LYS A 86 2.61 -0.29 9.09
N ILE A 87 1.74 0.29 9.91
CA ILE A 87 1.83 1.69 10.30
C ILE A 87 3.04 1.83 11.21
N ILE A 88 3.97 2.71 10.83
CA ILE A 88 5.18 3.01 11.62
C ILE A 88 5.11 4.41 12.25
N SER A 89 4.22 5.27 11.75
CA SER A 89 4.04 6.63 12.27
C SER A 89 2.64 7.15 11.95
N VAL A 90 2.07 7.90 12.89
CA VAL A 90 0.87 8.71 12.68
C VAL A 90 1.12 10.11 13.21
N LYS A 91 0.90 11.13 12.38
CA LYS A 91 1.07 12.54 12.76
C LYS A 91 -0.12 13.36 12.25
N GLY A 92 -1.04 13.68 13.15
CA GLY A 92 -2.30 14.34 12.78
C GLY A 92 -3.13 13.42 11.90
N SER A 93 -3.38 13.83 10.65
CA SER A 93 -4.08 13.02 9.65
C SER A 93 -3.13 12.28 8.70
N ILE A 94 -1.82 12.35 8.92
CA ILE A 94 -0.81 11.69 8.08
C ILE A 94 -0.49 10.32 8.65
N VAL A 95 -0.57 9.29 7.81
CA VAL A 95 -0.27 7.90 8.17
C VAL A 95 0.85 7.37 7.29
N GLU A 96 1.90 6.83 7.91
CA GLU A 96 3.04 6.24 7.21
C GLU A 96 3.05 4.72 7.37
N PHE A 97 3.07 4.04 6.23
CA PHE A 97 3.17 2.59 6.11
C PHE A 97 4.57 2.17 5.64
N ARG A 98 5.08 1.10 6.24
CA ARG A 98 6.30 0.42 5.79
C ARG A 98 6.01 -1.05 5.52
N GLY A 99 6.52 -1.57 4.41
CA GLY A 99 6.42 -2.99 4.11
C GLY A 99 7.24 -3.84 5.07
N PHE A 100 6.82 -5.08 5.29
CA PHE A 100 7.53 -6.06 6.11
C PHE A 100 7.35 -7.48 5.56
N GLY A 101 8.28 -8.38 5.89
CA GLY A 101 8.30 -9.72 5.31
C GLY A 101 8.70 -9.69 3.83
N TYR A 102 8.33 -10.72 3.09
CA TYR A 102 8.78 -10.92 1.72
C TYR A 102 7.68 -11.54 0.83
N ASP A 103 7.89 -11.46 -0.48
CA ASP A 103 7.11 -12.19 -1.47
C ASP A 103 7.57 -13.65 -1.53
N GLU A 104 6.75 -14.54 -0.97
CA GLU A 104 7.02 -15.99 -0.94
C GLU A 104 7.11 -16.60 -2.33
N ASN A 105 6.33 -16.10 -3.29
CA ASN A 105 6.38 -16.60 -4.66
C ASN A 105 7.68 -16.16 -5.35
N ALA A 106 8.12 -14.92 -5.12
CA ALA A 106 9.39 -14.44 -5.64
C ALA A 106 10.56 -15.26 -5.09
N LEU A 107 10.57 -15.55 -3.77
CA LEU A 107 11.59 -16.43 -3.18
C LEU A 107 11.55 -17.83 -3.78
N ALA A 108 10.37 -18.42 -3.98
CA ALA A 108 10.23 -19.74 -4.59
C ALA A 108 10.74 -19.79 -6.04
N MET A 109 10.75 -18.64 -6.74
CA MET A 109 11.35 -18.48 -8.07
C MET A 109 12.86 -18.19 -8.05
N GLY A 110 13.49 -18.17 -6.88
CA GLY A 110 14.93 -17.92 -6.72
C GLY A 110 15.33 -16.44 -6.71
N VAL A 111 14.37 -15.53 -6.53
CA VAL A 111 14.68 -14.10 -6.36
C VAL A 111 15.42 -13.91 -5.03
N PRO A 112 16.54 -13.16 -4.99
CA PRO A 112 17.24 -12.86 -3.73
C PRO A 112 16.35 -12.19 -2.69
N LEU A 113 16.58 -12.47 -1.41
CA LEU A 113 15.78 -11.95 -0.31
C LEU A 113 15.77 -10.42 -0.27
N GLU A 114 16.89 -9.80 -0.62
CA GLU A 114 17.06 -8.35 -0.67
C GLU A 114 16.14 -7.67 -1.70
N VAL A 115 15.70 -8.43 -2.71
CA VAL A 115 14.77 -7.97 -3.75
C VAL A 115 13.34 -8.38 -3.44
N ALA A 116 13.13 -9.57 -2.88
CA ALA A 116 11.82 -10.10 -2.52
C ALA A 116 11.22 -9.44 -1.27
N THR A 117 12.05 -8.79 -0.44
CA THR A 117 11.58 -8.11 0.78
C THR A 117 10.64 -6.94 0.48
N PHE A 118 9.57 -6.86 1.26
CA PHE A 118 8.65 -5.72 1.25
C PHE A 118 9.20 -4.52 2.00
N GLU A 119 10.25 -4.69 2.80
CA GLU A 119 10.87 -3.59 3.56
C GLU A 119 11.38 -2.46 2.69
N ASN A 120 11.58 -2.68 1.38
CA ASN A 120 11.99 -1.62 0.46
C ASN A 120 10.84 -0.66 0.07
N TYR A 121 9.60 -0.98 0.44
CA TYR A 121 8.41 -0.25 0.03
C TYR A 121 7.77 0.50 1.21
N GLY A 122 7.15 1.63 0.91
CA GLY A 122 6.38 2.40 1.87
C GLY A 122 5.35 3.30 1.18
N VAL A 123 4.36 3.75 1.95
CA VAL A 123 3.30 4.64 1.49
C VAL A 123 3.03 5.67 2.59
N VAL A 124 2.91 6.93 2.20
CA VAL A 124 2.46 8.01 3.09
C VAL A 124 1.15 8.55 2.53
N LEU A 125 0.14 8.65 3.41
CA LEU A 125 -1.19 9.18 3.11
C LEU A 125 -1.48 10.39 3.96
#